data_AF-A0A7S4C3A8-F1
#
_entry.id   AF-A0A7S4C3A8-F1
#
_cell.length_a   1.000
_cell.length_b   1.000
_cell.length_c   1.000
_cell.angle_alpha   90.00
_cell.angle_beta   90.00
_cell.angle_gamma   90.00
#
_symmetry.space_group_name_H-M   'P 1'
#
loop_
_entity.id
_entity.type
_entity.pdbx_description
1 polymer ?
#
loop_
_entity_poly.entity_id
_entity_poly.type
_entity_poly.pdbx_seq_one_letter_code
_entity_poly.pdbx_strand_id
1 'polypeptide(L)'
;VLLHARVQSSMLLQAVVLPLGSNCLCLFDLDRTLTSKRGATATCPGISVQTSISMSSAASRLRYTFCVDCFLGILTEGEGGGSESMTRSVVHQFLDRSPLLGFGGAWNGDRSSWSVLDTASEPATSTTASSAALTSRRKLSNPAVMYLDPGNKILAVGPIVELFRERIQVHIADSDVWFFDDQAVNIAPFSALNRYNARQVSCASRDPFLPTGYCGATPEEIVRERGVHLCASPPPPPPPPP
;
A
#
# COMPACT_ATOMS: atom_id res chain seq x y z
N VAL A 1 -23.24 40.33 40.40
CA VAL A 1 -23.79 39.68 39.18
C VAL A 1 -23.12 40.39 38.01
N LEU A 2 -22.19 39.87 37.20
CA LEU A 2 -21.74 38.54 36.83
C LEU A 2 -20.19 38.49 36.77
N LEU A 3 -19.59 37.35 37.10
CA LEU A 3 -18.22 36.99 36.69
C LEU A 3 -18.29 36.16 35.41
N HIS A 4 -17.50 36.54 34.40
CA HIS A 4 -17.29 35.78 33.17
C HIS A 4 -16.34 34.61 33.44
N ALA A 5 -16.83 33.38 33.41
CA ALA A 5 -15.99 32.18 33.35
C ALA A 5 -15.82 31.75 31.88
N ARG A 6 -14.59 31.82 31.36
CA ARG A 6 -14.22 31.23 30.07
C ARG A 6 -14.15 29.71 30.24
N VAL A 7 -15.00 28.99 29.52
CA VAL A 7 -14.87 27.54 29.36
C VAL A 7 -13.76 27.28 28.34
N GLN A 8 -12.58 26.86 28.81
CA GLN A 8 -11.58 26.24 27.94
C GLN A 8 -12.07 24.84 27.60
N SER A 9 -12.50 24.66 26.35
CA SER A 9 -12.82 23.35 25.79
C SER A 9 -11.51 22.58 25.58
N SER A 10 -11.12 21.81 26.60
CA SER A 10 -10.05 20.82 26.48
C SER A 10 -10.53 19.70 25.56
N MET A 11 -10.02 19.65 24.33
CA MET A 11 -10.10 18.45 23.50
C MET A 11 -9.25 17.37 24.19
N LEU A 12 -9.90 16.50 24.96
CA LEU A 12 -9.32 15.22 25.33
C LEU A 12 -9.07 14.44 24.04
N LEU A 13 -7.79 14.29 23.68
CA LEU A 13 -7.34 13.23 22.76
C LEU A 13 -7.86 11.92 23.35
N GLN A 14 -8.89 11.35 22.73
CA GLN A 14 -9.23 9.95 22.99
C GLN A 14 -8.06 9.13 22.48
N ALA A 15 -7.26 8.60 23.40
CA ALA A 15 -6.28 7.57 23.07
C ALA A 15 -7.05 6.41 22.44
N VAL A 16 -6.85 6.20 21.14
CA VAL A 16 -7.32 5.00 20.46
C VAL A 16 -6.61 3.84 21.16
N VAL A 17 -7.34 3.07 21.96
CA VAL A 17 -6.83 1.86 22.59
C VAL A 17 -6.66 0.85 21.46
N LEU A 18 -5.46 0.79 20.89
CA LEU A 18 -5.11 -0.22 19.90
C LEU A 18 -5.20 -1.61 20.58
N PRO A 19 -5.78 -2.62 19.92
CA PRO A 19 -5.83 -3.98 20.48
C PRO A 19 -4.43 -4.45 20.85
N LEU A 20 -4.32 -5.23 21.93
CA LEU A 20 -3.08 -5.87 22.43
C LEU A 20 -2.55 -6.98 21.48
N GLY A 21 -2.38 -6.64 20.20
CA GLY A 21 -1.69 -7.43 19.19
C GLY A 21 -0.47 -6.66 18.66
N SER A 22 0.49 -7.35 18.04
CA SER A 22 1.57 -6.63 17.36
C SER A 22 0.98 -5.79 16.22
N ASN A 23 1.35 -4.51 16.18
CA ASN A 23 0.95 -3.63 15.08
C ASN A 23 1.50 -4.21 13.78
N CYS A 24 0.65 -4.34 12.76
CA CYS A 24 1.03 -4.83 11.45
C CYS A 24 0.75 -3.79 10.35
N LEU A 25 1.44 -3.91 9.23
CA LEU A 25 1.25 -3.05 8.05
C LEU A 25 1.06 -3.91 6.81
N CYS A 26 -0.04 -3.69 6.09
CA CYS A 26 -0.23 -4.22 4.75
C CYS A 26 -0.08 -3.12 3.70
N LEU A 27 0.86 -3.31 2.79
CA LEU A 27 1.10 -2.43 1.66
C LEU A 27 0.61 -3.11 0.39
N PHE A 28 -0.10 -2.37 -0.44
CA PHE A 28 -0.66 -2.90 -1.67
C PHE A 28 -0.18 -2.09 -2.86
N ASP A 29 0.25 -2.78 -3.89
CA ASP A 29 0.19 -2.19 -5.22
C ASP A 29 -1.26 -1.88 -5.62
N LEU A 30 -1.45 -0.87 -6.49
CA LEU A 30 -2.77 -0.44 -6.93
C LEU A 30 -3.24 -1.18 -8.19
N ASP A 31 -2.44 -1.14 -9.25
CA ASP A 31 -2.82 -1.55 -10.60
C ASP A 31 -2.72 -3.06 -10.74
N ARG A 32 -3.81 -3.75 -11.09
CA ARG A 32 -3.84 -5.24 -11.18
C ARG A 32 -3.58 -6.00 -9.87
N THR A 33 -3.48 -5.27 -8.75
CA THR A 33 -3.48 -5.82 -7.39
C THR A 33 -4.81 -5.51 -6.68
N LEU A 34 -5.06 -4.24 -6.35
CA LEU A 34 -6.35 -3.78 -5.82
C LEU A 34 -7.39 -3.55 -6.92
N THR A 35 -6.93 -3.35 -8.15
CA THR A 35 -7.79 -3.24 -9.34
C THR A 35 -7.65 -4.47 -10.24
N SER A 36 -8.54 -4.63 -11.20
CA SER A 36 -8.46 -5.64 -12.25
C SER A 36 -8.19 -4.99 -13.61
N LYS A 37 -8.11 -5.82 -14.67
CA LYS A 37 -8.19 -5.32 -16.04
C LYS A 37 -9.49 -4.59 -16.33
N ARG A 38 -9.37 -3.43 -16.98
CA ARG A 38 -10.53 -2.67 -17.47
C ARG A 38 -11.33 -3.59 -18.40
N GLY A 39 -12.63 -3.70 -18.14
CA GLY A 39 -13.54 -4.57 -18.92
C GLY A 39 -13.46 -6.06 -18.57
N ALA A 40 -12.77 -6.47 -17.51
CA ALA A 40 -12.63 -7.88 -17.14
C ALA A 40 -13.83 -8.49 -16.41
N THR A 41 -14.93 -7.74 -16.22
CA THR A 41 -16.10 -8.17 -15.43
C THR A 41 -16.76 -9.45 -15.92
N ALA A 42 -16.74 -9.72 -17.22
CA ALA A 42 -17.30 -10.94 -17.78
C ALA A 42 -16.45 -12.19 -17.47
N THR A 43 -15.15 -12.01 -17.26
CA THR A 43 -14.17 -13.09 -17.12
C THR A 43 -13.80 -13.34 -15.66
N CYS A 44 -13.83 -12.30 -14.83
CA CYS A 44 -13.27 -12.32 -13.50
C CYS A 44 -14.36 -12.29 -12.42
N PRO A 45 -14.51 -13.37 -11.64
CA PRO A 45 -15.51 -13.43 -10.59
C PRO A 45 -15.17 -12.47 -9.45
N GLY A 46 -16.21 -11.88 -8.84
CA GLY A 46 -16.06 -11.06 -7.64
C GLY A 46 -15.47 -9.67 -7.86
N ILE A 47 -15.27 -9.23 -9.12
CA ILE A 47 -14.97 -7.83 -9.40
C ILE A 47 -16.17 -6.97 -9.01
N SER A 48 -15.91 -5.90 -8.27
CA SER A 48 -16.86 -4.81 -8.09
C SER A 48 -16.52 -3.67 -9.03
N VAL A 49 -17.47 -3.23 -9.86
CA VAL A 49 -17.29 -2.00 -10.64
C VAL A 49 -17.86 -0.84 -9.87
N GLN A 50 -17.00 0.14 -9.56
CA GLN A 50 -17.44 1.46 -9.13
C GLN A 50 -17.09 2.45 -10.23
N THR A 51 -18.13 3.03 -10.83
CA THR A 51 -18.04 3.91 -12.00
C THR A 51 -17.27 3.28 -13.16
N SER A 52 -16.02 3.68 -13.39
CA SER A 52 -15.14 3.24 -14.47
C SER A 52 -13.98 2.35 -13.99
N ILE A 53 -13.97 1.98 -12.70
CA ILE A 53 -12.89 1.24 -12.07
C ILE A 53 -13.39 -0.13 -11.68
N SER A 54 -12.71 -1.14 -12.19
CA SER A 54 -12.94 -2.53 -11.84
C SER A 54 -12.02 -2.88 -10.68
N MET A 55 -12.60 -3.10 -9.51
CA MET A 55 -11.90 -3.43 -8.28
C MET A 55 -11.71 -4.94 -8.18
N SER A 56 -10.55 -5.37 -7.68
CA SER A 56 -10.32 -6.78 -7.40
C SER A 56 -11.24 -7.30 -6.29
N SER A 57 -11.37 -8.62 -6.23
CA SER A 57 -12.13 -9.29 -5.17
C SER A 57 -11.53 -8.97 -3.80
N ALA A 58 -10.20 -8.98 -3.67
CA ALA A 58 -9.50 -8.61 -2.43
C ALA A 58 -9.87 -7.21 -1.95
N ALA A 59 -9.83 -6.20 -2.84
CA ALA A 59 -10.15 -4.83 -2.44
C ALA A 59 -11.59 -4.70 -1.92
N SER A 60 -12.54 -5.38 -2.57
CA SER A 60 -13.96 -5.37 -2.17
C SER A 60 -14.23 -6.15 -0.87
N ARG A 61 -13.34 -7.07 -0.51
CA ARG A 61 -13.50 -8.02 0.58
C ARG A 61 -12.35 -7.96 1.59
N LEU A 62 -11.64 -6.83 1.67
CA LEU A 62 -10.47 -6.66 2.53
C LEU A 62 -10.80 -6.92 4.01
N ARG A 63 -12.04 -6.62 4.44
CA ARG A 63 -12.55 -6.92 5.79
C ARG A 63 -12.52 -8.41 6.17
N TYR A 64 -12.37 -9.31 5.21
CA TYR A 64 -12.31 -10.76 5.41
C TYR A 64 -10.87 -11.28 5.40
N THR A 65 -9.87 -10.41 5.31
CA THR A 65 -8.45 -10.76 5.40
C THR A 65 -7.89 -10.26 6.73
N PHE A 66 -6.70 -10.71 7.09
CA PHE A 66 -6.04 -10.24 8.31
C PHE A 66 -5.66 -8.74 8.25
N CYS A 67 -5.59 -8.16 7.04
CA CYS A 67 -5.22 -6.74 6.87
C CYS A 67 -6.31 -5.79 7.36
N VAL A 68 -7.52 -6.28 7.68
CA VAL A 68 -8.56 -5.47 8.35
C VAL A 68 -8.09 -4.93 9.71
N ASP A 69 -7.19 -5.66 10.38
CA ASP A 69 -6.64 -5.33 11.69
C ASP A 69 -5.23 -4.69 11.60
N CYS A 70 -4.72 -4.45 10.40
CA CYS A 70 -3.41 -3.84 10.17
C CYS A 70 -3.56 -2.38 9.76
N PHE A 71 -2.47 -1.62 9.79
CA PHE A 71 -2.34 -0.37 9.03
C PHE A 71 -2.27 -0.68 7.54
N LEU A 72 -2.67 0.30 6.71
CA LEU A 72 -2.64 0.17 5.25
C LEU A 72 -1.80 1.27 4.59
N GLY A 73 -1.16 0.90 3.49
CA GLY A 73 -0.54 1.82 2.55
C GLY A 73 -0.68 1.33 1.11
N ILE A 74 -0.43 2.24 0.17
CA ILE A 74 -0.59 1.97 -1.26
C ILE A 74 0.66 2.43 -1.99
N LEU A 75 1.14 1.59 -2.91
CA LEU A 75 2.26 1.90 -3.79
C LEU A 75 1.76 1.85 -5.23
N THR A 76 2.21 2.76 -6.09
CA THR A 76 1.83 2.77 -7.50
C THR A 76 2.98 3.30 -8.36
N GLU A 77 3.12 2.72 -9.56
CA GLU A 77 4.05 3.19 -10.59
C GLU A 77 3.58 4.54 -11.17
N GLY A 78 2.28 4.66 -11.45
CA GLY A 78 1.69 5.89 -11.97
C GLY A 78 1.12 6.80 -10.89
N GLU A 79 0.33 7.78 -11.30
CA GLU A 79 -0.31 8.75 -10.40
C GLU A 79 -1.49 8.20 -9.58
N GLY A 80 -1.80 6.90 -9.70
CA GLY A 80 -2.97 6.31 -9.04
C GLY A 80 -4.30 6.98 -9.44
N GLY A 81 -4.40 7.44 -10.69
CA GLY A 81 -5.55 8.15 -11.24
C GLY A 81 -5.45 9.68 -11.20
N GLY A 82 -4.44 10.27 -10.56
CA GLY A 82 -4.29 11.73 -10.46
C GLY A 82 -5.14 12.34 -9.33
N SER A 83 -4.90 13.63 -9.05
CA SER A 83 -5.60 14.37 -8.00
C SER A 83 -7.12 14.35 -8.24
N GLU A 84 -7.91 14.18 -7.18
CA GLU A 84 -9.38 14.16 -7.21
C GLU A 84 -10.02 13.09 -8.11
N SER A 85 -9.21 12.16 -8.63
CA SER A 85 -9.73 11.14 -9.51
C SER A 85 -10.66 10.18 -8.79
N MET A 86 -11.54 9.56 -9.58
CA MET A 86 -12.37 8.48 -9.08
C MET A 86 -11.52 7.32 -8.54
N THR A 87 -10.33 7.07 -9.10
CA THR A 87 -9.42 6.05 -8.59
C THR A 87 -8.99 6.35 -7.18
N ARG A 88 -8.50 7.56 -6.92
CA ARG A 88 -8.14 7.96 -5.56
C ARG A 88 -9.36 7.93 -4.64
N SER A 89 -10.51 8.46 -5.07
CA SER A 89 -11.74 8.48 -4.26
C SER A 89 -12.19 7.07 -3.83
N VAL A 90 -12.15 6.14 -4.78
CA VAL A 90 -12.50 4.74 -4.56
C VAL A 90 -11.49 4.09 -3.63
N VAL A 91 -10.19 4.28 -3.87
CA VAL A 91 -9.11 3.85 -2.98
C VAL A 91 -9.29 4.37 -1.56
N HIS A 92 -9.59 5.66 -1.37
CA HIS A 92 -9.85 6.23 -0.04
C HIS A 92 -11.08 5.60 0.61
N GLN A 93 -12.16 5.38 -0.14
CA GLN A 93 -13.32 4.67 0.38
C GLN A 93 -12.98 3.22 0.78
N PHE A 94 -12.04 2.56 0.10
CA PHE A 94 -11.56 1.24 0.47
C PHE A 94 -10.71 1.25 1.74
N LEU A 95 -9.80 2.22 1.87
CA LEU A 95 -8.96 2.38 3.04
C LEU A 95 -9.81 2.76 4.28
N ASP A 96 -10.78 3.66 4.13
CA ASP A 96 -11.64 4.13 5.24
C ASP A 96 -12.56 3.05 5.85
N ARG A 97 -12.68 1.87 5.24
CA ARG A 97 -13.66 0.83 5.62
C ARG A 97 -13.22 -0.07 6.78
N SER A 98 -12.06 0.13 7.39
CA SER A 98 -11.73 -0.56 8.64
C SER A 98 -11.61 0.38 9.83
N PRO A 99 -12.00 -0.12 11.02
CA PRO A 99 -12.02 0.67 12.26
C PRO A 99 -10.62 1.10 12.74
N LEU A 100 -9.53 0.50 12.25
CA LEU A 100 -8.15 0.97 12.47
C LEU A 100 -7.61 1.83 11.30
N LEU A 101 -8.43 2.05 10.25
CA LEU A 101 -7.95 2.27 8.88
C LEU A 101 -8.30 3.59 8.20
N GLY A 102 -8.63 4.63 8.96
CA GLY A 102 -8.47 6.00 8.45
C GLY A 102 -7.00 6.41 8.43
N PHE A 103 -6.18 5.85 7.53
CA PHE A 103 -4.73 6.14 7.44
C PHE A 103 -4.02 6.23 8.82
N GLY A 104 -4.49 5.46 9.81
CA GLY A 104 -4.04 5.48 11.20
C GLY A 104 -3.84 6.86 11.87
N GLY A 105 -4.39 7.98 11.38
CA GLY A 105 -3.97 9.31 11.84
C GLY A 105 -2.55 9.75 11.42
N ALA A 106 -1.82 8.95 10.63
CA ALA A 106 -0.58 9.37 9.93
C ALA A 106 -0.90 10.29 8.77
N TRP A 107 -2.12 10.21 8.26
CA TRP A 107 -2.64 11.14 7.29
C TRP A 107 -3.12 12.41 7.99
N ASN A 108 -2.49 13.51 7.63
CA ASN A 108 -2.84 14.86 8.09
C ASN A 108 -3.10 15.82 6.91
N GLY A 109 -3.17 15.30 5.69
CA GLY A 109 -3.21 16.07 4.45
C GLY A 109 -4.56 16.00 3.75
N ASP A 110 -4.63 16.55 2.53
CA ASP A 110 -5.75 16.37 1.62
C ASP A 110 -5.80 14.90 1.13
N ARG A 111 -7.00 14.34 0.94
CA ARG A 111 -7.18 12.97 0.41
C ARG A 111 -6.62 12.93 -1.01
N SER A 112 -6.59 14.06 -1.70
CA SER A 112 -5.97 14.20 -3.00
C SER A 112 -4.43 14.11 -2.97
N SER A 113 -3.75 14.22 -1.82
CA SER A 113 -2.28 14.32 -1.74
C SER A 113 -1.62 12.99 -1.33
N TRP A 114 -1.18 12.23 -2.32
CA TRP A 114 -0.32 11.05 -2.15
C TRP A 114 1.15 11.50 -2.18
N SER A 115 2.02 10.77 -1.47
CA SER A 115 3.44 11.09 -1.38
C SER A 115 4.22 10.69 -2.62
N VAL A 116 5.34 11.35 -2.86
CA VAL A 116 6.37 10.93 -3.83
C VAL A 116 7.60 10.58 -3.03
N LEU A 117 8.21 9.42 -3.31
CA LEU A 117 9.49 9.08 -2.71
C LEU A 117 10.59 9.87 -3.42
N ASP A 118 11.28 10.73 -2.69
CA ASP A 118 12.43 11.45 -3.22
C ASP A 118 13.62 10.48 -3.30
N THR A 119 13.77 9.80 -4.44
CA THR A 119 14.89 8.88 -4.71
C THR A 119 16.09 9.61 -5.32
N ALA A 120 16.11 10.95 -5.33
CA ALA A 120 17.25 11.71 -5.82
C ALA A 120 18.48 11.48 -4.92
N SER A 121 19.22 10.42 -5.20
CA SER A 121 20.65 10.38 -5.00
C SER A 121 21.27 11.41 -5.95
N GLU A 122 21.39 12.65 -5.47
CA GLU A 122 22.41 13.56 -5.98
C GLU A 122 23.76 12.83 -5.88
N PRO A 123 24.59 12.79 -6.94
CA PRO A 123 25.96 12.37 -6.79
C PRO A 123 26.63 13.27 -5.74
N ALA A 124 27.27 12.64 -4.76
CA ALA A 124 27.93 13.29 -3.64
C ALA A 124 29.19 14.08 -4.06
N THR A 125 29.03 15.09 -4.92
CA THR A 125 30.11 16.02 -5.33
C THR A 125 29.84 17.47 -4.91
N SER A 126 28.74 17.74 -4.21
CA SER A 126 28.44 19.04 -3.61
C SER A 126 28.91 19.09 -2.14
N THR A 127 30.17 19.48 -1.92
CA THR A 127 30.82 19.58 -0.60
C THR A 127 30.35 20.76 0.26
N THR A 128 29.17 21.34 0.01
CA THR A 128 28.69 22.54 0.74
C THR A 128 27.25 22.45 1.25
N ALA A 129 26.64 21.27 1.28
CA ALA A 129 25.35 21.11 1.96
C ALA A 129 25.55 21.10 3.48
N SER A 130 25.20 22.22 4.13
CA SER A 130 25.12 22.33 5.58
C SER A 130 24.34 21.15 6.19
N SER A 131 24.72 20.70 7.37
CA SER A 131 24.10 19.60 8.12
C SER A 131 22.59 19.78 8.40
N ALA A 132 22.04 20.98 8.17
CA ALA A 132 20.60 21.27 8.20
C ALA A 132 19.86 21.00 6.88
N ALA A 133 20.57 20.90 5.75
CA ALA A 133 19.97 20.56 4.44
C ALA A 133 19.81 19.03 4.26
N LEU A 134 20.65 18.23 4.94
CA LEU A 134 20.56 16.76 4.89
C LEU A 134 19.40 16.19 5.73
N THR A 135 18.79 17.00 6.59
CA THR A 135 17.62 16.65 7.41
C THR A 135 16.28 16.95 6.72
N SER A 136 16.31 17.55 5.52
CA SER A 136 15.13 17.74 4.66
C SER A 136 15.05 16.68 3.55
N ARG A 137 15.39 15.42 3.84
CA ARG A 137 14.82 14.32 3.04
C ARG A 137 13.31 14.47 3.15
N ARG A 138 12.60 14.68 2.03
CA ARG A 138 11.15 14.86 2.06
C ARG A 138 10.51 13.62 2.67
N LYS A 139 10.22 13.72 3.97
CA LYS A 139 9.50 12.74 4.77
C LYS A 139 8.15 12.49 4.10
N LEU A 140 7.80 11.23 3.88
CA LEU A 140 6.48 10.89 3.34
C LEU A 140 5.41 11.57 4.21
N SER A 141 4.40 12.15 3.58
CA SER A 141 3.26 12.76 4.26
C SER A 141 2.08 11.81 4.37
N ASN A 142 2.08 10.73 3.58
CA ASN A 142 0.98 9.81 3.39
C ASN A 142 1.53 8.42 3.03
N PRO A 143 0.99 7.31 3.58
CA PRO A 143 1.41 5.95 3.21
C PRO A 143 0.93 5.51 1.81
N ALA A 144 0.19 6.35 1.08
CA ALA A 144 -0.03 6.21 -0.35
C ALA A 144 1.10 6.93 -1.11
N VAL A 145 1.89 6.19 -1.89
CA VAL A 145 3.11 6.66 -2.56
C VAL A 145 3.04 6.38 -4.07
N MET A 146 3.37 7.37 -4.87
CA MET A 146 3.32 7.31 -6.34
C MET A 146 4.70 7.42 -7.01
N TYR A 147 4.74 7.16 -8.32
CA TYR A 147 5.94 7.23 -9.17
C TYR A 147 7.05 6.27 -8.76
N LEU A 148 6.67 5.08 -8.29
CA LEU A 148 7.62 4.05 -7.90
C LEU A 148 7.88 3.12 -9.08
N ASP A 149 9.05 3.20 -9.69
CA ASP A 149 9.43 2.33 -10.80
C ASP A 149 9.28 0.84 -10.46
N PRO A 150 9.03 -0.04 -11.46
CA PRO A 150 9.09 -1.48 -11.28
C PRO A 150 10.38 -1.93 -10.59
N GLY A 151 10.25 -2.77 -9.56
CA GLY A 151 11.35 -3.25 -8.73
C GLY A 151 11.79 -2.31 -7.60
N ASN A 152 11.40 -1.03 -7.65
CA ASN A 152 11.82 -0.03 -6.67
C ASN A 152 10.78 0.22 -5.56
N LYS A 153 9.60 -0.40 -5.62
CA LYS A 153 8.55 -0.25 -4.60
C LYS A 153 9.01 -0.61 -3.18
N ILE A 154 9.96 -1.54 -3.05
CA ILE A 154 10.57 -1.90 -1.77
C ILE A 154 11.21 -0.72 -1.04
N LEU A 155 11.71 0.29 -1.79
CA LEU A 155 12.36 1.47 -1.23
C LEU A 155 11.39 2.34 -0.43
N ALA A 156 10.08 2.27 -0.72
CA ALA A 156 9.06 3.03 0.00
C ALA A 156 8.68 2.40 1.35
N VAL A 157 8.93 1.11 1.55
CA VAL A 157 8.44 0.37 2.73
C VAL A 157 9.01 0.95 4.03
N GLY A 158 10.34 1.14 4.11
CA GLY A 158 10.99 1.70 5.29
C GLY A 158 10.50 3.12 5.63
N PRO A 159 10.49 4.07 4.68
CA PRO A 159 9.90 5.40 4.87
C PRO A 159 8.44 5.38 5.34
N ILE A 160 7.62 4.41 4.91
CA ILE A 160 6.23 4.29 5.40
C ILE A 160 6.19 3.79 6.84
N VAL A 161 6.97 2.77 7.20
CA VAL A 161 7.07 2.30 8.60
C VAL A 161 7.50 3.46 9.52
N GLU A 162 8.47 4.25 9.06
CA GLU A 162 8.95 5.44 9.76
C GLU A 162 7.86 6.52 9.90
N LEU A 163 7.04 6.73 8.87
CA LEU A 163 5.88 7.61 8.93
C LEU A 163 4.91 7.22 10.05
N PHE A 164 4.54 5.93 10.17
CA PHE A 164 3.67 5.43 11.25
C PHE A 164 4.32 5.61 12.63
N ARG A 165 5.63 5.32 12.73
CA ARG A 165 6.41 5.49 13.96
C ARG A 165 6.40 6.93 14.44
N GLU A 166 6.68 7.88 13.55
CA GLU A 166 6.89 9.27 13.96
C GLU A 166 5.58 10.05 14.10
N ARG A 167 4.55 9.78 13.29
CA ARG A 167 3.29 10.54 13.32
C ARG A 167 2.26 10.00 14.30
N ILE A 168 2.17 8.67 14.41
CA ILE A 168 1.15 8.01 15.23
C ILE A 168 1.77 7.39 16.48
N GLN A 169 3.10 7.43 16.63
CA GLN A 169 3.82 6.85 17.77
C GLN A 169 3.57 5.34 17.90
N VAL A 170 3.43 4.67 16.74
CA VAL A 170 3.19 3.23 16.66
C VAL A 170 4.42 2.53 16.11
N HIS A 171 4.93 1.55 16.85
CA HIS A 171 6.00 0.68 16.37
C HIS A 171 5.41 -0.53 15.65
N ILE A 172 5.79 -0.72 14.37
CA ILE A 172 5.50 -1.89 13.56
C ILE A 172 6.82 -2.63 13.36
N ALA A 173 6.89 -3.89 13.77
CA ALA A 173 8.08 -4.70 13.55
C ALA A 173 8.23 -5.00 12.06
N ASP A 174 9.46 -5.07 11.57
CA ASP A 174 9.74 -5.38 10.16
C ASP A 174 9.11 -6.72 9.72
N SER A 175 9.15 -7.73 10.60
CA SER A 175 8.53 -9.04 10.38
C SER A 175 7.00 -9.01 10.29
N ASP A 176 6.40 -7.88 10.69
CA ASP A 176 4.96 -7.63 10.68
C ASP A 176 4.55 -6.61 9.59
N VAL A 177 5.35 -6.52 8.53
CA VAL A 177 5.04 -5.80 7.29
C VAL A 177 4.82 -6.80 6.14
N TRP A 178 3.73 -6.64 5.41
CA TRP A 178 3.38 -7.46 4.25
C TRP A 178 3.13 -6.59 3.01
N PHE A 179 3.83 -6.87 1.92
CA PHE A 179 3.63 -6.22 0.63
C PHE A 179 2.98 -7.17 -0.38
N PHE A 180 1.95 -6.69 -1.08
CA PHE A 180 1.24 -7.45 -2.11
C PHE A 180 1.30 -6.71 -3.45
N ASP A 181 1.72 -7.41 -4.50
CA ASP A 181 1.86 -6.89 -5.87
C ASP A 181 1.63 -8.01 -6.87
N ASP A 182 1.07 -7.73 -8.02
CA ASP A 182 0.81 -8.75 -9.04
C ASP A 182 2.05 -9.05 -9.91
N GLN A 183 3.08 -8.22 -9.87
CA GLN A 183 4.29 -8.36 -10.66
C GLN A 183 5.46 -8.92 -9.84
N ALA A 184 6.06 -9.99 -10.36
CA ALA A 184 7.21 -10.64 -9.72
C ALA A 184 8.41 -9.69 -9.52
N VAL A 185 8.60 -8.72 -10.43
CA VAL A 185 9.69 -7.73 -10.34
C VAL A 185 9.60 -6.86 -9.08
N ASN A 186 8.39 -6.60 -8.58
CA ASN A 186 8.16 -5.82 -7.37
C ASN A 186 8.29 -6.67 -6.09
N ILE A 187 8.20 -8.00 -6.20
CA ILE A 187 8.24 -8.94 -5.07
C ILE A 187 9.63 -9.52 -4.85
N ALA A 188 10.31 -9.95 -5.91
CA ALA A 188 11.60 -10.63 -5.84
C ALA A 188 12.69 -9.85 -5.04
N PRO A 189 12.80 -8.50 -5.14
CA PRO A 189 13.81 -7.73 -4.39
C PRO A 189 13.70 -7.87 -2.86
N PHE A 190 12.53 -8.23 -2.32
CA PHE A 190 12.37 -8.43 -0.86
C PHE A 190 13.21 -9.59 -0.32
N SER A 191 13.56 -10.56 -1.17
CA SER A 191 14.34 -11.73 -0.75
C SER A 191 15.76 -11.34 -0.33
N ALA A 192 16.32 -10.29 -0.94
CA ALA A 192 17.67 -9.81 -0.65
C ALA A 192 17.77 -9.10 0.72
N LEU A 193 16.68 -8.50 1.21
CA LEU A 193 16.69 -7.76 2.47
C LEU A 193 16.39 -8.64 3.69
N ASN A 194 15.68 -9.76 3.51
CA ASN A 194 15.20 -10.65 4.58
C ASN A 194 14.59 -9.89 5.78
N ARG A 195 13.86 -8.80 5.48
CA ARG A 195 13.39 -7.81 6.46
C ARG A 195 11.88 -7.77 6.54
N TYR A 196 11.22 -7.65 5.38
CA TYR A 196 9.76 -7.60 5.27
C TYR A 196 9.24 -8.82 4.51
N ASN A 197 7.93 -9.05 4.59
CA ASN A 197 7.27 -10.10 3.84
C ASN A 197 6.69 -9.55 2.54
N ALA A 198 6.70 -10.35 1.48
CA ALA A 198 6.13 -9.95 0.19
C ALA A 198 5.50 -11.15 -0.52
N ARG A 199 4.37 -10.92 -1.19
CA ARG A 199 3.67 -11.96 -1.93
C ARG A 199 3.19 -11.44 -3.27
N GLN A 200 3.52 -12.20 -4.31
CA GLN A 200 2.91 -12.03 -5.61
C GLN A 200 1.46 -12.52 -5.57
N VAL A 201 0.54 -11.71 -6.09
CA VAL A 201 -0.90 -12.00 -6.09
C VAL A 201 -1.47 -12.01 -7.51
N SER A 202 -2.76 -12.32 -7.64
CA SER A 202 -3.43 -12.55 -8.92
C SER A 202 -2.80 -13.73 -9.67
N CYS A 203 -2.28 -14.72 -8.95
CA CYS A 203 -1.51 -15.84 -9.54
C CYS A 203 -2.36 -16.73 -10.43
N ALA A 204 -3.61 -16.98 -10.03
CA ALA A 204 -4.55 -17.83 -10.77
C ALA A 204 -5.16 -17.12 -11.99
N SER A 205 -5.00 -15.80 -12.11
CA SER A 205 -5.57 -14.99 -13.18
C SER A 205 -4.49 -14.09 -13.78
N ARG A 206 -3.58 -14.65 -14.59
CA ARG A 206 -2.54 -13.87 -15.27
C ARG A 206 -3.05 -13.27 -16.57
N ASP A 207 -2.56 -12.07 -16.90
CA ASP A 207 -2.81 -11.50 -18.22
C ASP A 207 -2.03 -12.32 -19.26
N PRO A 208 -2.66 -12.80 -20.34
CA PRO A 208 -1.98 -13.63 -21.33
C PRO A 208 -0.93 -12.86 -22.16
N PHE A 209 -0.94 -11.52 -22.11
CA PHE A 209 -0.04 -10.68 -22.90
C PHE A 209 0.95 -9.87 -22.07
N LEU A 210 0.78 -9.83 -20.76
CA LEU A 210 1.58 -9.00 -19.86
C LEU A 210 2.04 -9.82 -18.65
N PRO A 211 3.20 -9.51 -18.05
CA PRO A 211 3.68 -10.18 -16.84
C PRO A 211 2.93 -9.70 -15.58
N THR A 212 1.63 -9.39 -15.69
CA THR A 212 0.74 -8.82 -14.66
C THR A 212 -0.47 -9.73 -14.42
N GLY A 213 -1.18 -9.47 -13.33
CA GLY A 213 -2.48 -10.03 -13.04
C GLY A 213 -3.56 -9.52 -13.99
N TYR A 214 -4.64 -10.29 -14.08
CA TYR A 214 -5.79 -10.01 -14.92
C TYR A 214 -7.00 -9.62 -14.07
N CYS A 215 -7.39 -10.47 -13.12
CA CYS A 215 -8.55 -10.22 -12.25
C CYS A 215 -8.24 -9.41 -10.98
N GLY A 216 -6.96 -9.22 -10.70
CA GLY A 216 -6.52 -8.66 -9.43
C GLY A 216 -6.48 -9.70 -8.31
N ALA A 217 -6.05 -9.27 -7.13
CA ALA A 217 -5.91 -10.15 -5.98
C ALA A 217 -7.26 -10.70 -5.49
N THR A 218 -7.21 -11.88 -4.90
CA THR A 218 -8.31 -12.49 -4.14
C THR A 218 -8.06 -12.37 -2.63
N PRO A 219 -9.11 -12.36 -1.78
CA PRO A 219 -8.92 -12.36 -0.33
C PRO A 219 -8.05 -13.51 0.17
N GLU A 220 -8.14 -14.66 -0.49
CA GLU A 220 -7.40 -15.88 -0.17
C GLU A 220 -5.89 -15.76 -0.45
N GLU A 221 -5.47 -14.79 -1.28
CA GLU A 221 -4.05 -14.47 -1.50
C GLU A 221 -3.51 -13.46 -0.47
N ILE A 222 -4.38 -12.76 0.27
CA ILE A 222 -3.98 -11.78 1.29
C ILE A 222 -3.79 -12.49 2.62
N VAL A 223 -2.67 -13.21 2.73
CA VAL A 223 -2.35 -14.10 3.86
C VAL A 223 -1.21 -13.56 4.72
N ARG A 224 -1.25 -13.86 6.02
CA ARG A 224 -0.24 -13.49 7.01
C ARG A 224 0.96 -14.45 6.98
N GLU A 225 1.44 -14.77 5.78
CA GLU A 225 2.57 -15.67 5.59
C GLU A 225 3.88 -14.88 5.59
N ARG A 226 4.91 -15.41 6.26
CA ARG A 226 6.22 -14.76 6.32
C ARG A 226 7.11 -15.16 5.15
N GLY A 227 8.03 -14.28 4.79
CA GLY A 227 8.97 -14.49 3.68
C GLY A 227 8.47 -13.91 2.35
N VAL A 228 9.12 -14.33 1.27
CA VAL A 228 8.90 -13.82 -0.09
C VAL A 228 8.33 -14.92 -0.97
N HIS A 229 7.14 -14.69 -1.50
CA HIS A 229 6.34 -15.69 -2.21
C HIS A 229 6.03 -15.23 -3.62
N LEU A 230 6.63 -15.86 -4.63
CA LEU A 230 6.29 -15.64 -6.03
C LEU A 230 5.21 -16.62 -6.49
N CYS A 231 4.44 -16.25 -7.51
CA CYS A 231 3.56 -17.20 -8.17
C CYS A 231 4.40 -18.33 -8.77
N ALA A 232 3.86 -19.56 -8.76
CA ALA A 232 4.48 -20.66 -9.49
C ALA A 232 4.57 -20.29 -10.98
N SER A 233 5.71 -20.55 -11.60
CA SER A 233 5.83 -20.44 -13.06
C SER A 233 4.80 -21.38 -13.71
N PRO A 234 4.08 -20.94 -14.77
CA PRO A 234 3.28 -21.88 -15.54
C PRO A 234 4.18 -23.02 -16.03
N PRO A 235 3.67 -24.27 -16.08
CA PRO A 235 4.44 -25.36 -16.65
C PRO A 235 4.83 -25.01 -18.09
N PRO A 236 6.03 -25.39 -18.56
CA PRO A 236 6.41 -25.15 -19.94
C PRO A 236 5.35 -25.74 -20.88
N PRO A 237 5.08 -25.10 -22.04
CA PRO A 237 4.16 -25.68 -23.01
C PRO A 237 4.63 -27.09 -23.38
N PRO A 238 3.70 -28.05 -23.58
CA PRO A 238 4.08 -29.37 -24.07
C PRO A 238 4.86 -29.21 -25.38
N PRO A 239 5.89 -30.05 -25.62
CA PRO A 239 6.59 -30.01 -26.90
C PRO A 239 5.60 -30.21 -28.06
N PRO A 240 5.84 -29.59 -29.23
CA PRO A 240 4.99 -29.82 -30.39
C PRO A 240 4.92 -31.32 -30.71
N PRO A 241 3.77 -31.82 -31.19
CA PRO A 241 3.64 -33.22 -31.60
C PRO A 241 4.66 -33.57 -32.70
N PRO A 242 5.13 -34.83 -32.73
CA PRO A 242 6.14 -35.30 -33.68
C PRO A 242 5.68 -35.23 -35.14
#